data_AF-X0V3K2-F1
#
_entry.id   AF-X0V3K2-F1
#
_cell.length_a   1.000
_cell.length_b   1.000
_cell.length_c   1.000
_cell.angle_alpha   90.00
_cell.angle_beta   90.00
_cell.angle_gamma   90.00
#
_symmetry.space_group_name_H-M   'P 1'
#
loop_
_entity.id
_entity.type
_entity.pdbx_description
1 polymer ?
#
loop_
_entity_poly.entity_id
_entity_poly.type
_entity_poly.pdbx_seq_one_letter_code
_entity_poly.pdbx_strand_id
1 'polypeptide(L)'
;MKANKIVRIYRNPIYLAREYKQMIESGKVRNQSELARKLGISRARVTQILRLLKLDSFLVQELEKLGDPLKSEIITERMLRPYVNKSPKEQKVLLNVLKTLFKL
;
A
#
# COMPACT_ATOMS: atom_id res chain seq x y z
N MET A 1 28.24 -25.40 0.40
CA MET A 1 27.67 -24.21 1.07
C MET A 1 26.38 -23.84 0.36
N LYS A 2 25.21 -23.94 1.01
CA LYS A 2 23.93 -23.53 0.39
C LYS A 2 23.87 -22.00 0.40
N ALA A 3 23.71 -21.39 -0.77
CA ALA A 3 23.54 -19.93 -0.88
C ALA A 3 22.35 -19.50 -0.02
N ASN A 4 22.59 -18.55 0.89
CA ASN A 4 21.56 -18.01 1.77
C ASN A 4 20.56 -17.23 0.89
N LYS A 5 19.38 -17.82 0.63
CA LYS A 5 18.38 -17.23 -0.25
C LYS A 5 17.80 -16.00 0.44
N ILE A 6 18.16 -14.80 -0.01
CA ILE A 6 17.57 -13.55 0.49
C ILE A 6 16.05 -13.63 0.25
N VAL A 7 15.29 -13.81 1.33
CA VAL A 7 13.83 -13.80 1.27
C VAL A 7 13.41 -12.33 1.12
N ARG A 8 12.93 -11.97 -0.08
CA ARG A 8 12.36 -10.63 -0.30
C ARG A 8 11.04 -10.52 0.45
N ILE A 9 10.95 -9.52 1.31
CA ILE A 9 9.74 -9.19 2.06
C ILE A 9 9.01 -8.09 1.28
N TYR A 10 7.79 -8.38 0.84
CA TYR A 10 6.97 -7.42 0.08
C TYR A 10 5.95 -6.79 1.02
N ARG A 11 6.10 -5.49 1.31
CA ARG A 11 5.14 -4.77 2.16
C ARG A 11 3.83 -4.54 1.42
N ASN A 12 2.72 -4.79 2.09
CA ASN A 12 1.42 -4.41 1.58
C ASN A 12 1.28 -2.88 1.61
N PRO A 13 1.07 -2.22 0.46
CA PRO A 13 1.01 -0.77 0.39
C PRO A 13 -0.16 -0.16 1.19
N ILE A 14 -1.23 -0.91 1.44
CA ILE A 14 -2.35 -0.45 2.29
C ILE A 14 -1.95 -0.42 3.76
N TYR A 15 -1.29 -1.47 4.25
CA TYR A 15 -0.76 -1.49 5.62
C TYR A 15 0.29 -0.40 5.84
N LEU A 16 1.18 -0.20 4.86
CA LEU A 16 2.16 0.90 4.91
C LEU A 16 1.48 2.28 4.98
N ALA A 17 0.37 2.47 4.26
CA ALA A 17 -0.40 3.71 4.34
C ALA A 17 -1.09 3.89 5.70
N ARG A 18 -1.63 2.83 6.29
CA ARG A 18 -2.18 2.84 7.66
C ARG A 18 -1.11 3.20 8.69
N GLU A 19 0.08 2.60 8.57
CA GLU A 19 1.23 2.88 9.44
C GLU A 19 1.62 4.35 9.39
N TYR A 20 1.75 4.93 8.19
CA TYR A 20 2.04 6.36 8.01
C TYR A 20 0.97 7.25 8.62
N LYS A 21 -0.30 6.91 8.40
CA LYS A 21 -1.43 7.65 8.96
C LYS A 21 -1.41 7.59 10.49
N GLN A 22 -1.21 6.41 11.06
CA GLN A 22 -1.12 6.21 12.51
C GLN A 22 0.05 6.99 13.12
N MET A 23 1.23 7.02 12.49
CA MET A 23 2.36 7.80 13.00
C MET A 23 2.04 9.30 13.09
N ILE A 24 1.29 9.84 12.13
CA ILE A 24 0.87 11.25 12.13
C ILE A 24 -0.22 11.47 13.19
N GLU A 25 -1.26 10.64 13.20
CA GLU A 25 -2.41 10.78 14.12
C GLU A 25 -2.03 10.57 15.59
N SER A 26 -1.08 9.68 15.88
CA SER A 26 -0.56 9.47 17.23
C SER A 26 0.45 10.52 17.69
N GLY A 27 0.81 11.49 16.82
CA GLY A 27 1.81 12.51 17.14
C GLY A 27 3.26 12.00 17.19
N LYS A 28 3.54 10.74 16.80
CA LYS A 28 4.92 10.22 16.65
C LYS A 28 5.75 11.03 15.65
N VAL A 29 5.07 11.71 14.73
CA VAL A 29 5.60 12.76 13.84
C VAL A 29 4.53 13.85 13.73
N ARG A 30 4.93 15.13 13.61
CA ARG A 30 3.99 16.27 13.57
C ARG A 30 3.18 16.33 12.28
N ASN A 31 3.77 15.92 11.15
CA ASN A 31 3.14 15.98 9.83
C ASN A 31 3.88 15.12 8.79
N GLN A 32 3.34 15.11 7.55
CA GLN A 32 3.91 14.36 6.42
C GLN A 32 5.35 14.77 6.07
N SER A 33 5.74 16.03 6.25
CA SER A 33 7.09 16.50 5.94
C SER A 33 8.11 15.97 6.95
N GLU A 34 7.73 15.89 8.23
CA GLU A 34 8.57 15.25 9.23
C GLU A 34 8.67 13.74 9.02
N LEU A 35 7.55 13.08 8.69
CA LEU A 35 7.56 11.66 8.33
C LEU A 35 8.51 11.39 7.16
N ALA A 36 8.46 12.22 6.12
CA ALA A 36 9.33 12.12 4.95
C ALA A 36 10.81 12.22 5.33
N ARG A 37 11.19 13.22 6.15
CA ARG A 37 12.55 13.38 6.68
C ARG A 37 12.99 12.18 7.50
N LYS A 38 12.13 11.69 8.41
CA LYS A 38 12.40 10.53 9.27
C LYS A 38 12.66 9.26 8.47
N LEU A 39 11.97 9.08 7.34
CA LEU A 39 12.07 7.91 6.49
C LEU A 39 13.09 8.06 5.35
N GLY A 40 13.73 9.22 5.20
CA GLY A 40 14.68 9.48 4.11
C GLY A 40 14.04 9.47 2.71
N ILE A 41 12.75 9.81 2.61
CA ILE A 41 12.00 9.83 1.34
C ILE A 41 11.43 11.23 1.06
N SER A 42 10.98 11.47 -0.17
CA SER A 42 10.32 12.72 -0.51
C SER A 42 8.94 12.83 0.16
N ARG A 43 8.51 14.05 0.47
CA ARG A 43 7.13 14.33 0.93
C ARG A 43 6.10 13.81 -0.07
N ALA A 44 6.38 13.92 -1.37
CA ALA A 44 5.51 13.39 -2.42
C ALA A 44 5.30 11.87 -2.30
N ARG A 45 6.33 11.11 -1.92
CA ARG A 45 6.21 9.67 -1.70
C ARG A 45 5.29 9.35 -0.52
N VAL A 46 5.41 10.09 0.59
CA VAL A 46 4.49 9.97 1.74
C VAL A 46 3.05 10.23 1.30
N THR A 47 2.82 11.32 0.56
CA THR A 47 1.49 11.66 0.06
C THR A 47 0.93 10.59 -0.88
N GLN A 48 1.73 10.04 -1.79
CA GLN A 48 1.31 8.95 -2.69
C GLN A 48 0.83 7.73 -1.91
N ILE A 49 1.60 7.32 -0.89
CA ILE A 49 1.24 6.19 -0.02
C ILE A 49 -0.05 6.48 0.75
N LEU A 50 -0.15 7.63 1.42
CA LEU A 50 -1.35 8.01 2.18
C LEU A 50 -2.61 8.09 1.30
N ARG A 51 -2.46 8.51 0.04
CA ARG A 51 -3.58 8.60 -0.92
C ARG A 51 -4.23 7.25 -1.22
N LEU A 52 -3.53 6.13 -1.01
CA LEU A 52 -4.12 4.80 -1.17
C LEU A 52 -5.28 4.55 -0.21
N LEU A 53 -5.32 5.23 0.95
CA LEU A 53 -6.44 5.14 1.89
C LEU A 53 -7.72 5.84 1.39
N LYS A 54 -7.66 6.51 0.23
CA LYS A 54 -8.83 7.08 -0.46
C LYS A 54 -9.46 6.12 -1.46
N LEU A 55 -8.89 4.93 -1.66
CA LEU A 55 -9.55 3.87 -2.41
C LEU A 55 -10.88 3.52 -1.74
N ASP A 56 -11.79 2.96 -2.54
CA ASP A 56 -13.07 2.44 -2.08
C ASP A 56 -12.87 1.49 -0.88
N SER A 57 -13.72 1.63 0.14
CA SER A 57 -13.54 0.92 1.41
C SER A 57 -13.60 -0.60 1.25
N PHE A 58 -14.44 -1.10 0.34
CA PHE A 58 -14.49 -2.52 0.03
C PHE A 58 -13.20 -3.00 -0.63
N LEU A 59 -12.66 -2.23 -1.59
CA LEU A 59 -11.37 -2.55 -2.19
C LEU A 59 -10.24 -2.56 -1.14
N VAL A 60 -10.18 -1.57 -0.24
CA VAL A 60 -9.18 -1.52 0.84
C VAL A 60 -9.24 -2.79 1.71
N GLN A 61 -10.43 -3.21 2.12
CA GLN A 61 -10.60 -4.43 2.92
C GLN A 61 -10.13 -5.69 2.19
N GLU A 62 -10.44 -5.83 0.90
CA GLU A 62 -9.97 -6.96 0.10
C GLU A 62 -8.44 -6.98 -0.05
N LEU A 63 -7.82 -5.81 -0.22
CA LEU A 63 -6.36 -5.69 -0.28
C LEU A 63 -5.69 -5.96 1.07
N GLU A 64 -6.34 -5.64 2.19
CA GLU A 64 -5.84 -5.95 3.54
C GLU A 64 -5.87 -7.47 3.82
N LYS A 65 -6.87 -8.21 3.29
CA LYS A 65 -6.94 -9.69 3.42
C LYS A 65 -5.74 -10.44 2.83
N LEU A 66 -4.98 -9.79 1.94
CA LEU A 66 -3.74 -10.34 1.39
C LEU A 66 -2.62 -10.46 2.44
N GLY A 67 -2.80 -9.80 3.59
CA GLY A 67 -1.83 -9.77 4.69
C GLY A 67 -0.67 -8.82 4.43
N ASP A 68 0.24 -8.79 5.39
CA ASP A 68 1.47 -8.03 5.36
C ASP A 68 2.49 -8.69 6.31
N PRO A 69 3.60 -9.28 5.79
CA PRO A 69 4.09 -9.15 4.42
C PRO A 69 3.33 -10.01 3.40
N LEU A 70 3.33 -9.55 2.16
CA LEU A 70 2.80 -10.29 1.01
C LEU A 70 3.75 -11.43 0.63
N LYS A 71 3.16 -12.56 0.20
CA LYS A 71 3.91 -13.75 -0.27
C LYS A 71 4.72 -13.48 -1.55
N SER A 72 4.29 -12.51 -2.35
CA SER A 72 4.98 -12.01 -3.55
C SER A 72 4.50 -10.58 -3.84
N GLU A 73 5.10 -9.91 -4.82
CA GLU A 73 4.76 -8.54 -5.24
C GLU A 73 3.43 -8.46 -6.04
N ILE A 74 2.36 -9.08 -5.52
CA ILE A 74 1.04 -9.14 -6.17
C ILE A 74 0.37 -7.77 -6.30
N ILE A 75 0.68 -6.85 -5.38
CA ILE A 75 0.21 -5.48 -5.39
C ILE A 75 1.35 -4.52 -5.04
N THR A 76 1.36 -3.37 -5.70
CA THR A 76 2.29 -2.28 -5.40
C THR A 76 1.55 -0.97 -5.37
N GLU A 77 2.09 0.03 -4.68
CA GLU A 77 1.53 1.39 -4.70
C GLU A 77 1.39 1.92 -6.14
N ARG A 78 2.34 1.63 -7.04
CA ARG A 78 2.30 2.08 -8.43
C ARG A 78 1.11 1.51 -9.20
N MET A 79 0.74 0.25 -8.92
CA MET A 79 -0.45 -0.38 -9.50
C MET A 79 -1.75 0.22 -8.96
N LEU A 80 -1.78 0.56 -7.66
CA LEU A 80 -2.99 1.06 -7.01
C LEU A 80 -3.25 2.55 -7.26
N ARG A 81 -2.19 3.36 -7.43
CA ARG A 81 -2.25 4.82 -7.57
C ARG A 81 -3.26 5.32 -8.61
N PRO A 82 -3.37 4.74 -9.83
CA PRO A 82 -4.33 5.22 -10.84
C PRO A 82 -5.79 5.08 -10.41
N TYR A 83 -6.09 4.17 -9.48
CA TYR A 83 -7.45 3.87 -9.04
C TYR A 83 -7.96 4.79 -7.93
N VAL A 84 -7.07 5.55 -7.27
CA VAL A 84 -7.42 6.49 -6.19
C VAL A 84 -8.45 7.54 -6.62
N ASN A 85 -8.41 7.98 -7.88
CA ASN A 85 -9.34 8.99 -8.41
C ASN A 85 -10.42 8.39 -9.33
N LYS A 86 -10.51 7.05 -9.41
CA LYS A 86 -11.49 6.35 -10.25
C LYS A 86 -12.79 6.10 -9.49
N SER A 87 -13.89 5.95 -10.24
CA SER A 87 -15.18 5.59 -9.65
C SER A 87 -15.14 4.21 -8.97
N PRO A 88 -15.98 3.94 -7.96
CA PRO A 88 -16.02 2.63 -7.31
C PRO A 88 -16.20 1.46 -8.29
N LYS A 89 -16.99 1.67 -9.36
CA LYS A 89 -17.17 0.67 -10.44
C LYS A 89 -15.86 0.35 -11.16
N GLU A 90 -15.07 1.35 -11.50
CA GLU A 90 -13.75 1.17 -12.12
C GLU A 90 -12.73 0.56 -11.15
N GLN A 91 -12.81 0.89 -9.85
CA GLN A 91 -11.96 0.29 -8.82
C GLN A 91 -12.26 -1.21 -8.65
N LYS A 92 -13.53 -1.63 -8.79
CA LYS A 92 -13.90 -3.05 -8.77
C LYS A 92 -13.25 -3.88 -9.90
N VAL A 93 -12.97 -3.25 -11.05
CA VAL A 93 -12.27 -3.93 -12.16
C VAL A 93 -10.87 -4.39 -11.74
N LEU A 94 -10.15 -3.58 -10.95
CA LEU A 94 -8.84 -3.97 -10.42
C LEU A 94 -8.93 -5.25 -9.59
N LEU A 95 -9.92 -5.36 -8.70
CA LEU A 95 -10.09 -6.54 -7.86
C LEU A 95 -10.31 -7.81 -8.70
N ASN A 96 -11.12 -7.70 -9.76
CA ASN A 96 -11.35 -8.82 -10.67
C ASN A 96 -10.05 -9.22 -11.37
N VAL A 97 -9.26 -8.26 -11.86
CA VAL A 97 -7.95 -8.52 -12.47
C VAL A 97 -7.00 -9.22 -11.50
N LEU A 98 -6.93 -8.76 -10.25
CA LEU A 98 -6.09 -9.39 -9.23
C LEU A 98 -6.54 -10.83 -8.94
N LYS A 99 -7.85 -11.08 -8.82
CA LYS A 99 -8.41 -12.43 -8.64
C LYS A 99 -8.07 -13.35 -9.81
N THR A 100 -8.17 -12.85 -11.04
CA THR A 100 -7.83 -13.62 -12.25
C THR A 100 -6.34 -13.93 -12.35
N LEU A 101 -5.47 -12.92 -12.13
CA LEU A 101 -4.02 -13.07 -12.34
C LEU A 101 -3.32 -13.85 -11.23
N PHE A 102 -3.76 -13.68 -9.98
CA PHE A 102 -3.08 -14.24 -8.82
C PHE A 102 -3.86 -15.35 -8.13
N LYS A 103 -5.03 -15.73 -8.66
CA LYS A 103 -5.93 -16.76 -8.10
C LYS A 103 -6.22 -16.52 -6.61
N LEU A 104 -6.53 -15.25 -6.29
CA LEU A 104 -6.91 -14.78 -4.96
C LEU A 104 -8.30 -15.28 -4.55
#